data_AF-A0A8T5F4Z5-F1
#
_entry.id   AF-A0A8T5F4Z5-F1
#
_cell.length_a   1.000
_cell.length_b   1.000
_cell.length_c   1.000
_cell.angle_alpha   90.00
_cell.angle_beta   90.00
_cell.angle_gamma   90.00
#
_symmetry.space_group_name_H-M   'P 1'
#
loop_
_entity.id
_entity.type
_entity.pdbx_description
1 polymer ?
#
loop_
_entity_poly.entity_id
_entity_poly.type
_entity_poly.pdbx_seq_one_letter_code
_entity_poly.pdbx_strand_id
1 'polypeptide(L)' 'MARYKPLGKKLRLAKKGRQTRWAPFWIVPKIAGVGKKIHPSAFTAKKRSWRRTKTGE' A
#
# COMPACT_ATOMS: atom_id res chain seq x y z
N MET A 1 -16.59 11.46 -7.15
CA MET A 1 -16.06 11.66 -5.77
C MET A 1 -16.65 12.94 -5.22
N ALA A 2 -17.17 12.94 -3.99
CA ALA A 2 -17.63 14.17 -3.37
C ALA A 2 -16.46 15.16 -3.20
N ARG A 3 -16.67 16.41 -3.62
CA ARG A 3 -15.70 17.53 -3.48
C ARG A 3 -15.42 17.82 -2.01
N TYR A 4 -16.47 17.85 -1.20
CA TYR A 4 -16.40 18.08 0.24
C TYR A 4 -16.43 16.75 0.99
N LYS A 5 -15.47 16.55 1.88
CA LYS A 5 -15.32 15.32 2.68
C LYS A 5 -15.16 15.70 4.15
N PRO A 6 -15.87 15.02 5.07
CA PRO A 6 -15.66 15.23 6.49
C PRO A 6 -14.24 14.81 6.88
N LEU A 7 -13.72 15.39 7.96
CA LEU A 7 -12.36 15.13 8.43
C LEU A 7 -12.07 13.63 8.61
N GLY A 8 -12.99 12.89 9.21
CA GLY A 8 -12.85 11.44 9.40
C GLY A 8 -12.71 10.65 8.09
N LYS A 9 -13.36 11.10 7.00
CA LYS A 9 -13.17 10.49 5.67
C LYS A 9 -11.80 10.86 5.09
N LYS A 10 -11.36 12.12 5.24
CA LYS A 10 -10.01 12.54 4.80
C LYS A 10 -8.89 11.72 5.48
N LEU A 11 -8.97 11.50 6.79
CA LEU A 11 -7.97 10.73 7.53
C LEU A 11 -7.92 9.26 7.10
N ARG A 12 -9.08 8.62 6.89
CA ARG A 12 -9.17 7.24 6.40
C ARG A 12 -8.56 7.11 5.00
N LEU A 13 -8.88 8.04 4.09
CA LEU A 13 -8.29 8.07 2.75
C LEU A 13 -6.77 8.28 2.79
N ALA A 14 -6.27 9.18 3.63
CA ALA A 14 -4.84 9.40 3.80
C ALA A 14 -4.11 8.14 4.31
N LYS A 15 -4.68 7.46 5.31
CA LYS A 15 -4.15 6.17 5.80
C LYS A 15 -4.12 5.12 4.69
N LYS A 16 -5.18 5.00 3.90
CA LYS A 16 -5.27 4.07 2.77
C LYS A 16 -4.30 4.42 1.63
N GLY A 17 -3.99 5.71 1.42
CA GLY A 17 -2.96 6.15 0.49
C GLY A 17 -1.55 5.72 0.91
N ARG A 18 -1.22 5.83 2.21
CA ARG A 18 0.08 5.36 2.71
C ARG A 18 0.27 3.83 2.58
N GLN A 19 -0.82 3.07 2.70
CA GLN A 19 -0.79 1.61 2.64
C GLN A 19 -0.56 1.03 1.24
N THR A 20 -0.63 1.83 0.16
CA THR A 20 -0.41 1.32 -1.21
C THR A 20 1.05 1.34 -1.64
N ARG A 21 1.96 1.84 -0.79
CA ARG A 21 3.40 1.84 -1.08
C ARG A 21 3.91 0.41 -1.06
N TRP A 22 4.90 0.12 -1.91
CA TRP A 22 5.59 -1.16 -1.87
C TRP A 22 6.33 -1.35 -0.56
N ALA A 23 6.53 -2.61 -0.19
CA ALA A 23 7.44 -2.97 0.88
C ALA A 23 8.84 -2.37 0.58
N PRO A 24 9.56 -1.90 1.61
CA PRO A 24 10.94 -1.46 1.44
C PRO A 24 11.86 -2.55 0.89
N PHE A 25 12.88 -2.15 0.14
CA PHE A 25 13.87 -3.08 -0.43
C PHE A 25 14.56 -3.93 0.64
N TRP A 26 14.94 -3.32 1.76
CA TRP A 26 15.63 -4.00 2.86
C TRP A 26 14.82 -5.11 3.55
N ILE A 27 13.51 -5.21 3.29
CA ILE A 27 12.70 -6.33 3.79
C ILE A 27 13.08 -7.65 3.09
N VAL A 28 13.47 -7.59 1.82
CA VAL A 28 13.86 -8.77 1.04
C VAL A 28 14.97 -9.56 1.72
N PRO A 29 16.14 -8.96 2.05
CA PRO A 29 17.20 -9.70 2.75
C PRO A 29 16.80 -10.08 4.18
N LYS A 30 15.95 -9.31 4.86
CA LYS A 30 15.49 -9.61 6.23
C LYS A 30 14.61 -10.86 6.31
N ILE A 31 13.73 -11.08 5.33
CA ILE A 31 12.78 -12.20 5.33
C ILE A 31 13.32 -13.39 4.52
N ALA A 32 13.83 -13.15 3.32
CA ALA A 32 14.20 -14.22 2.38
C ALA A 32 15.70 -14.56 2.38
N GLY A 33 16.51 -13.81 3.14
CA GLY A 33 17.96 -13.94 3.15
C GLY A 33 18.64 -13.14 2.03
N VAL A 34 19.95 -12.94 2.21
CA VAL A 34 20.79 -12.17 1.28
C VAL A 34 20.97 -12.94 -0.04
N GLY A 35 21.00 -12.22 -1.16
CA GLY A 35 21.25 -12.80 -2.50
C GLY A 35 20.01 -13.32 -3.24
N LYS A 36 18.82 -13.25 -2.64
CA LYS A 36 17.57 -13.58 -3.34
C LYS A 36 17.13 -12.44 -4.27
N LYS A 37 16.90 -12.75 -5.54
CA LYS A 37 16.37 -11.81 -6.56
C LYS A 37 14.85 -11.69 -6.48
N ILE A 38 14.32 -11.37 -5.29
CA ILE A 38 12.88 -11.22 -5.06
C ILE A 38 12.53 -9.73 -5.03
N HIS A 39 11.54 -9.33 -5.82
CA HIS A 39 11.08 -7.95 -5.82
C HIS A 39 10.21 -7.64 -4.58
N PRO A 40 10.35 -6.48 -3.90
CA PRO A 40 9.63 -6.16 -2.66
C PRO A 40 8.09 -6.19 -2.77
N SER A 41 7.56 -6.09 -3.99
CA SER A 41 6.15 -6.39 -4.31
C SER A 41 5.69 -7.71 -3.68
N ALA A 42 6.51 -8.75 -3.65
CA ALA A 42 6.16 -10.05 -3.07
C ALA A 42 5.77 -9.94 -1.58
N PHE A 43 6.42 -9.04 -0.84
CA PHE A 43 6.18 -8.82 0.60
C PHE A 43 5.21 -7.66 0.87
N THR A 44 4.68 -7.02 -0.17
CA THR A 44 3.72 -5.92 0.00
C THR A 44 2.34 -6.48 0.36
N ALA A 45 1.91 -6.30 1.61
CA ALA A 45 0.64 -6.84 2.11
C ALA A 45 -0.59 -6.25 1.41
N LYS A 46 -0.58 -4.95 1.08
CA LYS A 46 -1.72 -4.25 0.49
C LYS A 46 -1.37 -3.70 -0.88
N LYS A 47 -1.82 -4.37 -1.94
CA LYS A 47 -1.73 -3.88 -3.33
C LYS A 47 -3.10 -3.39 -3.74
N ARG A 48 -3.22 -2.09 -4.04
CA ARG A 48 -4.49 -1.50 -4.44
C ARG A 48 -4.29 -0.60 -5.65
N SER A 49 -5.06 -0.86 -6.70
CA SER A 49 -5.18 0.02 -7.87
C SER A 49 -6.49 0.78 -7.81
N TRP A 50 -6.45 2.08 -8.06
CA TRP A 50 -7.65 2.93 -8.07
C TRP A 50 -8.64 2.59 -9.21
N ARG A 51 -8.15 1.99 -10.31
CA ARG A 51 -8.99 1.52 -11.42
C ARG A 51 -9.63 0.16 -11.10
N ARG A 52 -8.86 -0.78 -10.54
CA ARG A 52 -9.29 -2.18 -10.36
C ARG A 52 -9.97 -2.46 -9.02
N THR A 53 -9.50 -1.86 -7.93
CA THR A 53 -9.99 -2.14 -6.57
C THR A 53 -10.42 -0.84 -5.90
N LYS A 54 -11.74 -0.64 -5.81
CA LYS A 54 -12.32 0.54 -5.17
C LYS A 54 -12.16 0.47 -3.66
N THR A 55 -12.00 1.64 -3.05
CA THR A 55 -12.00 1.76 -1.60
C THR A 55 -13.44 1.74 -1.12
N GLY A 56 -13.86 0.70 -0.40
CA GLY A 56 -15.15 0.72 0.31
C GLY A 56 -15.12 1.79 1.41
N GLU A 57 -15.84 2.90 1.20
CA GLU A 57 -16.03 4.05 2.11
C GLU A 57 -17.29 4.86 1.82
#